data_AF-A0A816JQP0-F1
#
_entry.id   AF-A0A816JQP0-F1
#
_cell.length_a   1.000
_cell.length_b   1.000
_cell.length_c   1.000
_cell.angle_alpha   90.00
_cell.angle_beta   90.00
_cell.angle_gamma   90.00
#
_symmetry.space_group_name_H-M   'P 1'
#
loop_
_entity.id
_entity.type
_entity.pdbx_description
1 polymer ?
#
loop_
_entity_poly.entity_id
_entity_poly.type
_entity_poly.pdbx_seq_one_letter_code
_entity_poly.pdbx_strand_id
1 'polypeptide(L)'
;MSPSSSSSATEAKPPTALSAQLVAVFSLLTINPFSKLSADDFSGDTPTWTTSFFGDSDFYSFPSSSHEARNRVHENVKRFARNYVTLFILFFTYELFEMPLALLGFVTSYAFWELFKFCVDRWESNRHPLIRKILIRVALCATVSFLSFLNVQIAVFYALAISYAVVILHGGFRNLSLSEKQS
;
A
#
# COMPACT_ATOMS: atom_id res chain seq x y z
N MET A 1 39.98 -54.23 -0.11
CA MET A 1 39.04 -53.41 -0.91
C MET A 1 38.24 -52.57 0.07
N SER A 2 38.61 -51.31 0.23
CA SER A 2 37.90 -50.35 1.09
C SER A 2 36.96 -49.51 0.21
N PRO A 3 35.71 -49.24 0.62
CA PRO A 3 34.84 -48.35 -0.14
C PRO A 3 35.15 -46.89 0.25
N SER A 4 35.47 -46.06 -0.74
CA SER A 4 35.62 -44.62 -0.61
C SER A 4 34.23 -43.97 -0.57
N SER A 5 33.88 -43.40 0.58
CA SER A 5 32.72 -42.53 0.76
C SER A 5 32.99 -41.17 0.10
N SER A 6 32.29 -40.87 -0.99
CA SER A 6 32.26 -39.52 -1.58
C SER A 6 31.28 -38.64 -0.80
N SER A 7 31.81 -37.78 0.07
CA SER A 7 31.05 -36.70 0.71
C SER A 7 30.67 -35.65 -0.33
N SER A 8 29.37 -35.43 -0.53
CA SER A 8 28.83 -34.29 -1.27
C SER A 8 29.18 -33.00 -0.53
N ALA A 9 30.11 -32.21 -1.08
CA ALA A 9 30.41 -30.88 -0.59
C ALA A 9 29.21 -29.97 -0.87
N THR A 10 28.58 -29.45 0.19
CA THR A 10 27.61 -28.36 0.10
C THR A 10 28.34 -27.13 -0.41
N GLU A 11 28.12 -26.79 -1.68
CA GLU A 11 28.73 -25.63 -2.34
C GLU A 11 28.25 -24.34 -1.67
N ALA A 12 29.14 -23.66 -0.94
CA ALA A 12 28.83 -22.41 -0.28
C ALA A 12 28.63 -21.30 -1.32
N LYS A 13 27.42 -20.73 -1.38
CA LYS A 13 27.05 -19.65 -2.30
C LYS A 13 27.98 -18.44 -2.09
N PRO A 14 28.58 -17.86 -3.15
CA PRO A 14 29.64 -16.86 -3.00
C PRO A 14 29.11 -15.53 -2.39
N PRO A 15 29.98 -14.74 -1.71
CA PRO A 15 29.62 -13.47 -1.07
C PRO A 15 29.05 -12.42 -2.04
N THR A 16 29.32 -12.55 -3.33
CA THR A 16 28.76 -11.73 -4.42
C THR A 16 27.25 -11.90 -4.60
N ALA A 17 26.69 -13.07 -4.26
CA ALA A 17 25.26 -13.31 -4.36
C ALA A 17 24.49 -12.57 -3.26
N LEU A 18 25.02 -12.55 -2.03
CA LEU A 18 24.40 -11.85 -0.90
C LEU A 18 24.46 -10.34 -1.08
N SER A 19 25.58 -9.78 -1.55
CA SER A 19 25.69 -8.36 -1.82
C SER A 19 24.72 -7.90 -2.91
N ALA A 20 24.57 -8.68 -4.00
CA ALA A 20 23.60 -8.40 -5.06
C ALA A 20 22.14 -8.46 -4.55
N GLN A 21 21.82 -9.43 -3.69
CA GLN A 21 20.50 -9.53 -3.06
C GLN A 21 20.20 -8.34 -2.15
N LEU A 22 21.18 -7.91 -1.33
CA LEU A 22 21.02 -6.72 -0.49
C LEU A 22 20.81 -5.47 -1.35
N VAL A 23 21.60 -5.28 -2.41
CA VAL A 23 21.42 -4.17 -3.36
C VAL A 23 20.03 -4.23 -4.01
N ALA A 24 19.54 -5.42 -4.36
CA ALA A 24 18.20 -5.61 -4.89
C ALA A 24 17.12 -5.17 -3.89
N VAL A 25 17.22 -5.57 -2.62
CA VAL A 25 16.29 -5.18 -1.55
C VAL A 25 16.35 -3.67 -1.29
N PHE A 26 17.55 -3.08 -1.14
CA PHE A 26 17.69 -1.63 -0.95
C PHE A 26 17.17 -0.82 -2.13
N SER A 27 17.24 -1.36 -3.36
CA SER A 27 16.69 -0.69 -4.54
C SER A 27 15.17 -0.50 -4.51
N LEU A 28 14.46 -1.22 -3.64
CA LEU A 28 13.02 -1.07 -3.42
C LEU A 28 12.67 0.15 -2.56
N LEU A 29 13.62 0.73 -1.82
CA LEU A 29 13.37 1.96 -1.05
C LEU A 29 13.20 3.18 -1.96
N THR A 30 13.67 3.11 -3.21
CA THR A 30 13.66 4.22 -4.17
C THR A 30 12.66 4.03 -5.32
N ILE A 31 11.88 2.94 -5.31
CA ILE A 31 10.90 2.66 -6.37
C ILE A 31 9.60 3.42 -6.10
N ASN A 32 8.90 3.80 -7.16
CA ASN A 32 7.46 4.06 -7.09
C ASN A 32 6.72 2.76 -7.45
N PRO A 33 6.10 2.05 -6.47
CA PRO A 33 5.43 0.77 -6.73
C PRO A 33 4.16 0.93 -7.58
N PHE A 34 3.59 2.14 -7.65
CA PHE A 34 2.31 2.41 -8.31
C PHE A 34 2.46 2.98 -9.73
N SER A 35 3.69 3.11 -10.25
CA SER A 35 3.94 3.77 -11.54
C SER A 35 3.34 3.04 -12.76
N LYS A 36 3.01 1.75 -12.63
CA LYS A 36 2.38 0.93 -13.66
C LYS A 36 0.94 0.52 -13.33
N LEU A 37 0.39 1.05 -12.24
CA LEU A 37 -0.96 0.70 -11.79
C LEU A 37 -2.00 1.50 -12.59
N SER A 38 -3.03 0.82 -13.07
CA SER A 38 -4.13 1.38 -13.85
C SER A 38 -5.48 1.16 -13.14
N ALA A 39 -6.53 1.84 -13.59
CA ALA A 39 -7.87 1.65 -13.05
C ALA A 39 -8.40 0.23 -13.33
N ASP A 40 -8.00 -0.37 -14.45
CA ASP A 40 -8.45 -1.70 -14.86
C ASP A 40 -7.97 -2.79 -13.90
N ASP A 41 -6.82 -2.60 -13.25
CA ASP A 41 -6.27 -3.54 -12.26
C ASP A 41 -7.17 -3.70 -11.01
N PHE A 42 -8.12 -2.78 -10.79
CA PHE A 42 -9.11 -2.87 -9.70
C PHE A 42 -10.44 -3.52 -10.12
N SER A 43 -10.65 -3.74 -11.42
CA SER A 43 -11.93 -4.21 -11.96
C SER A 43 -12.08 -5.74 -11.95
N GLY A 44 -10.98 -6.49 -11.87
CA GLY A 44 -10.98 -7.95 -11.85
C GLY A 44 -11.35 -8.55 -10.49
N ASP A 45 -11.46 -9.87 -10.44
CA ASP A 45 -11.74 -10.62 -9.20
C ASP A 45 -10.63 -10.45 -8.17
N THR A 46 -10.99 -10.35 -6.88
CA THR A 46 -9.99 -10.28 -5.80
C THR A 46 -9.33 -11.64 -5.64
N PRO A 47 -7.99 -11.74 -5.71
CA PRO A 47 -7.29 -12.96 -5.35
C PRO A 47 -7.59 -13.40 -3.92
N THR A 48 -7.70 -14.71 -3.71
CA THR A 48 -7.96 -15.29 -2.39
C THR A 48 -6.83 -14.96 -1.42
N TRP A 49 -7.18 -14.62 -0.18
CA TRP A 49 -6.19 -14.23 0.84
C TRP A 49 -5.23 -15.36 1.20
N THR A 50 -5.77 -16.56 1.47
CA THR A 50 -4.99 -17.67 2.01
C THR A 50 -4.15 -18.35 0.94
N THR A 51 -4.74 -18.72 -0.19
CA THR A 51 -4.05 -19.53 -1.21
C THR A 51 -3.28 -18.69 -2.23
N SER A 52 -3.72 -17.45 -2.52
CA SER A 52 -3.11 -16.61 -3.55
C SER A 52 -2.25 -15.50 -2.97
N PHE A 53 -2.82 -14.63 -2.14
CA PHE A 53 -2.10 -13.46 -1.59
C PHE A 53 -0.95 -13.92 -0.69
N PHE A 54 -1.25 -14.60 0.43
CA PHE A 54 -0.22 -15.20 1.27
C PHE A 54 0.38 -16.45 0.60
N GLY A 55 -0.45 -17.45 0.32
CA GLY A 55 -0.02 -18.71 -0.26
C GLY A 55 1.09 -19.42 0.54
N ASP A 56 1.81 -20.33 -0.11
CA ASP A 56 2.82 -21.17 0.53
C ASP A 56 4.20 -20.49 0.61
N SER A 57 5.16 -21.08 1.34
CA SER A 57 6.53 -20.52 1.42
C SER A 57 7.25 -20.48 0.09
N ASP A 58 6.97 -21.45 -0.80
CA ASP A 58 7.65 -21.64 -2.09
C ASP A 58 7.37 -20.50 -3.08
N PHE A 59 6.34 -19.73 -2.78
CA PHE A 59 5.91 -18.54 -3.50
C PHE A 59 6.75 -17.31 -3.22
N TYR A 60 7.65 -17.36 -2.23
CA TYR A 60 8.54 -16.27 -1.87
C TYR A 60 10.00 -16.64 -2.13
N SER A 61 10.77 -15.70 -2.66
CA SER A 61 12.22 -15.85 -2.79
C SER A 61 12.91 -14.49 -2.75
N PHE A 62 14.20 -14.47 -2.38
CA PHE A 62 15.01 -13.26 -2.51
C PHE A 62 15.21 -12.91 -4.00
N PRO A 63 15.05 -11.63 -4.38
CA PRO A 63 15.30 -11.22 -5.76
C PRO A 63 16.78 -11.33 -6.10
N SER A 64 17.10 -11.77 -7.31
CA SER A 64 18.48 -11.97 -7.77
C SER A 64 19.12 -10.67 -8.27
N SER A 65 18.31 -9.68 -8.63
CA SER A 65 18.76 -8.36 -9.10
C SER A 65 17.75 -7.26 -8.75
N SER A 66 18.21 -6.00 -8.75
CA SER A 66 17.34 -4.83 -8.55
C SER A 66 16.25 -4.71 -9.60
N HIS A 67 16.55 -5.05 -10.86
CA HIS A 67 15.57 -5.06 -11.94
C HIS A 67 14.47 -6.09 -11.68
N GLU A 68 14.85 -7.30 -11.29
CA GLU A 68 13.92 -8.36 -10.93
C GLU A 68 13.04 -7.95 -9.73
N ALA A 69 13.64 -7.41 -8.65
CA ALA A 69 12.92 -6.96 -7.47
C ALA A 69 11.84 -5.91 -7.82
N ARG A 70 12.20 -4.92 -8.65
CA ARG A 70 11.28 -3.87 -9.08
C ARG A 70 10.16 -4.42 -9.96
N ASN A 71 10.49 -5.31 -10.90
CA ASN A 71 9.50 -5.95 -11.74
C ASN A 71 8.51 -6.80 -10.92
N ARG A 72 9.01 -7.53 -9.92
CA ARG A 72 8.17 -8.28 -8.98
C ARG A 72 7.20 -7.36 -8.25
N VAL A 73 7.66 -6.23 -7.72
CA VAL A 73 6.77 -5.25 -7.08
C VAL A 73 5.68 -4.78 -8.04
N HIS A 74 6.04 -4.33 -9.25
CA HIS A 74 5.06 -3.78 -10.18
C HIS A 74 3.99 -4.80 -10.57
N GLU A 75 4.37 -6.02 -10.90
CA GLU A 75 3.40 -7.05 -11.30
C GLU A 75 2.55 -7.53 -10.12
N ASN A 76 3.12 -7.68 -8.91
CA ASN A 76 2.35 -8.06 -7.74
C ASN A 76 1.41 -6.93 -7.26
N VAL A 77 1.81 -5.65 -7.40
CA VAL A 77 0.94 -4.50 -7.11
C VAL A 77 -0.30 -4.51 -7.99
N LYS A 78 -0.14 -4.80 -9.28
CA LYS A 78 -1.27 -4.95 -10.21
C LYS A 78 -2.14 -6.15 -9.84
N ARG A 79 -1.52 -7.33 -9.68
CA ARG A 79 -2.22 -8.58 -9.36
C ARG A 79 -3.03 -8.50 -8.07
N PHE A 80 -2.50 -7.86 -7.03
CA PHE A 80 -3.09 -7.83 -5.69
C PHE A 80 -3.60 -6.44 -5.29
N ALA A 81 -3.91 -5.58 -6.26
CA ALA A 81 -4.31 -4.18 -6.01
C ALA A 81 -5.44 -4.08 -4.97
N ARG A 82 -6.49 -4.90 -5.11
CA ARG A 82 -7.64 -4.95 -4.20
C ARG A 82 -7.27 -5.44 -2.79
N ASN A 83 -6.38 -6.43 -2.65
CA ASN A 83 -5.90 -6.89 -1.34
C ASN A 83 -5.09 -5.80 -0.64
N TYR A 84 -4.18 -5.12 -1.36
CA TYR A 84 -3.40 -4.02 -0.78
C TYR A 84 -4.28 -2.84 -0.34
N VAL A 85 -5.29 -2.47 -1.14
CA VAL A 85 -6.25 -1.43 -0.72
C VAL A 85 -7.02 -1.87 0.52
N THR A 86 -7.42 -3.14 0.60
CA THR A 86 -8.12 -3.67 1.78
C THR A 86 -7.24 -3.61 3.02
N LEU A 87 -5.97 -4.00 2.93
CA LEU A 87 -5.01 -3.86 4.04
C LEU A 87 -4.82 -2.40 4.45
N PHE A 88 -4.70 -1.48 3.50
CA PHE A 88 -4.61 -0.05 3.80
C PHE A 88 -5.83 0.44 4.57
N ILE A 89 -7.04 0.08 4.14
CA ILE A 89 -8.27 0.45 4.85
C ILE A 89 -8.30 -0.15 6.26
N LEU A 90 -7.89 -1.41 6.42
CA LEU A 90 -7.85 -2.07 7.73
C LEU A 90 -6.85 -1.39 8.67
N PHE A 91 -5.62 -1.11 8.22
CA PHE A 91 -4.64 -0.41 9.04
C PHE A 91 -5.09 1.02 9.35
N PHE A 92 -5.62 1.75 8.37
CA PHE A 92 -6.14 3.09 8.60
C PHE A 92 -7.28 3.11 9.62
N THR A 93 -8.21 2.15 9.53
CA THR A 93 -9.31 2.01 10.47
C THR A 93 -8.79 1.68 11.87
N TYR A 94 -7.83 0.76 11.99
CA TYR A 94 -7.19 0.39 13.25
C TYR A 94 -6.48 1.58 13.91
N GLU A 95 -5.61 2.28 13.17
CA GLU A 95 -4.90 3.48 13.65
C GLU A 95 -5.88 4.58 14.10
N LEU A 96 -6.99 4.74 13.38
CA LEU A 96 -8.01 5.72 13.74
C LEU A 96 -8.72 5.34 15.05
N PHE A 97 -9.01 4.05 15.28
CA PHE A 97 -9.63 3.59 16.53
C PHE A 97 -8.71 3.72 17.74
N GLU A 98 -7.40 3.50 17.58
CA GLU A 98 -6.39 3.71 18.61
C GLU A 98 -6.24 5.20 19.00
N MET A 99 -6.57 6.12 18.08
CA MET A 99 -6.42 7.57 18.26
C MET A 99 -7.78 8.27 18.40
N PRO A 100 -8.39 8.34 19.60
CA PRO A 100 -9.75 8.84 19.77
C PRO A 100 -9.95 10.30 19.34
N LEU A 101 -8.92 11.15 19.49
CA LEU A 101 -8.97 12.54 19.01
C LEU A 101 -8.96 12.62 17.49
N ALA A 102 -8.16 11.77 16.82
CA ALA A 102 -8.12 11.71 15.37
C ALA A 102 -9.45 11.16 14.82
N LEU A 103 -10.02 10.13 15.46
CA LEU A 103 -11.36 9.62 15.14
C LEU A 103 -12.42 10.70 15.27
N LEU A 104 -12.43 11.44 16.39
CA LEU A 104 -13.34 12.56 16.60
C LEU A 104 -13.18 13.60 15.49
N GLY A 105 -11.95 13.97 15.15
CA GLY A 105 -11.66 14.92 14.07
C GLY A 105 -12.17 14.45 12.71
N PHE A 106 -11.93 13.19 12.38
CA PHE A 106 -12.40 12.59 11.14
C PHE A 106 -13.94 12.60 11.06
N VAL A 107 -14.63 12.08 12.08
CA VAL A 107 -16.10 12.01 12.11
C VAL A 107 -16.73 13.40 12.11
N THR A 108 -16.22 14.34 12.90
CA THR A 108 -16.75 15.71 12.96
C THR A 108 -16.49 16.47 11.66
N SER A 109 -15.34 16.28 11.01
CA SER A 109 -15.08 16.87 9.70
C SER A 109 -16.02 16.35 8.61
N TYR A 110 -16.35 15.05 8.64
CA TYR A 110 -17.31 14.46 7.73
C TYR A 110 -18.71 15.05 7.95
N ALA A 111 -19.18 15.09 9.21
CA ALA A 111 -20.47 15.69 9.55
C ALA A 111 -20.54 17.18 9.19
N PHE A 112 -19.47 17.93 9.47
CA PHE A 112 -19.33 19.33 9.08
C PHE A 112 -19.45 19.50 7.57
N TRP A 113 -18.75 18.67 6.78
CA TRP A 113 -18.74 18.76 5.33
C TRP A 113 -20.11 18.45 4.72
N GLU A 114 -20.83 17.46 5.25
CA GLU A 114 -22.20 17.15 4.83
C GLU A 114 -23.19 18.28 5.15
N LEU A 115 -23.12 18.84 6.36
CA LEU A 115 -23.93 20.02 6.73
C LEU A 115 -23.57 21.24 5.86
N PHE A 116 -22.28 21.45 5.60
CA PHE A 116 -21.79 22.53 4.78
C PHE A 116 -22.30 22.42 3.34
N LYS A 117 -22.23 21.23 2.72
CA LYS A 117 -22.81 21.00 1.40
C LYS A 117 -24.31 21.27 1.40
N PHE A 118 -25.04 20.74 2.36
CA PHE A 118 -26.48 20.99 2.49
C PHE A 118 -26.79 22.49 2.55
N CYS A 119 -26.04 23.26 3.35
CA CYS A 119 -26.17 24.71 3.44
C CYS A 119 -25.83 25.40 2.11
N VAL A 120 -24.76 25.00 1.43
CA VAL A 120 -24.33 25.57 0.13
C VAL A 120 -25.35 25.28 -0.96
N ASP A 121 -25.85 24.05 -1.05
CA ASP A 121 -26.82 23.62 -2.05
C ASP A 121 -28.18 24.31 -1.82
N ARG A 122 -28.58 24.51 -0.55
CA ARG A 122 -29.76 25.32 -0.20
C ARG A 122 -29.57 26.80 -0.55
N TRP A 123 -28.35 27.32 -0.40
CA TRP A 123 -27.98 28.70 -0.70
C TRP A 123 -27.89 28.97 -2.22
N GLU A 124 -27.65 27.96 -3.05
CA GLU A 124 -27.59 28.09 -4.53
C GLU A 124 -28.90 28.63 -5.16
N SER A 125 -29.99 28.72 -4.39
CA SER A 125 -31.21 29.40 -4.82
C SER A 125 -31.02 30.91 -5.09
N ASN A 126 -29.92 31.57 -4.68
CA ASN A 126 -29.74 33.02 -4.93
C ASN A 126 -28.26 33.52 -4.99
N ARG A 127 -27.64 33.43 -6.19
CA ARG A 127 -26.50 34.23 -6.71
C ARG A 127 -25.04 34.02 -6.20
N HIS A 128 -24.13 34.33 -7.15
CA HIS A 128 -22.68 34.60 -7.10
C HIS A 128 -21.71 33.40 -7.00
N PRO A 129 -21.20 32.88 -8.14
CA PRO A 129 -20.25 31.76 -8.17
C PRO A 129 -18.89 32.07 -7.50
N LEU A 130 -18.53 33.34 -7.35
CA LEU A 130 -17.31 33.75 -6.65
C LEU A 130 -17.40 33.52 -5.14
N ILE A 131 -18.53 33.85 -4.52
CA ILE A 131 -18.75 33.68 -3.08
C ILE A 131 -18.71 32.19 -2.73
N ARG A 132 -19.35 31.35 -3.54
CA ARG A 132 -19.31 29.88 -3.39
C ARG A 132 -17.87 29.35 -3.41
N LYS A 133 -17.05 29.79 -4.38
CA LYS A 133 -15.63 29.40 -4.47
C LYS A 133 -14.83 29.84 -3.24
N ILE A 134 -15.05 31.06 -2.74
CA ILE A 134 -14.38 31.57 -1.54
C ILE A 134 -14.79 30.74 -0.32
N LEU A 135 -16.08 30.50 -0.15
CA LEU A 135 -16.63 29.74 0.99
C LEU A 135 -16.09 28.31 1.03
N ILE A 136 -16.06 27.61 -0.12
CA ILE A 136 -15.49 26.26 -0.23
C ILE A 136 -14.00 26.26 0.17
N ARG A 137 -13.23 27.27 -0.28
CA ARG A 137 -11.80 27.38 0.10
C ARG A 137 -11.63 27.63 1.59
N VAL A 138 -12.43 28.52 2.18
CA VAL A 138 -12.39 28.79 3.63
C VAL A 138 -12.76 27.53 4.42
N ALA A 139 -13.82 26.82 4.03
CA ALA A 139 -14.23 25.57 4.66
C ALA A 139 -13.15 24.48 4.55
N LEU A 140 -12.49 24.37 3.39
CA LEU A 140 -11.37 23.46 3.19
C LEU A 140 -10.19 23.81 4.11
N CYS A 141 -9.77 25.08 4.15
CA CYS A 141 -8.70 25.53 5.04
C CYS A 141 -9.03 25.29 6.51
N ALA A 142 -10.26 25.59 6.94
CA ALA A 142 -10.72 25.34 8.31
C ALA A 142 -10.68 23.84 8.65
N THR A 143 -11.14 22.99 7.73
CA THR A 143 -11.12 21.52 7.90
C THR A 143 -9.70 20.99 8.01
N VAL A 144 -8.78 21.43 7.15
CA VAL A 144 -7.37 21.01 7.20
C VAL A 144 -6.71 21.43 8.52
N SER A 145 -6.91 22.67 8.96
CA SER A 145 -6.37 23.16 10.22
C SER A 145 -6.92 22.39 11.42
N PHE A 146 -8.22 22.11 11.42
CA PHE A 146 -8.90 21.36 12.47
C PHE A 146 -8.43 19.89 12.53
N LEU A 147 -8.34 19.21 11.39
CA LEU A 147 -7.81 17.85 11.31
C LEU A 147 -6.33 17.79 11.76
N SER A 148 -5.55 18.83 11.41
CA SER A 148 -4.15 18.97 11.84
C SER A 148 -4.03 19.09 13.35
N PHE A 149 -4.89 19.90 13.98
CA PHE A 149 -4.95 20.06 15.43
C PHE A 149 -5.29 18.76 16.15
N LEU A 150 -6.12 17.91 15.53
CA LEU A 150 -6.56 16.63 16.09
C LEU A 150 -5.65 15.44 15.73
N ASN A 151 -4.49 15.70 15.13
CA ASN A 151 -3.47 14.70 14.81
C ASN A 151 -3.91 13.60 13.82
N VAL A 152 -4.91 13.86 12.98
CA VAL A 152 -5.39 12.89 11.97
C VAL A 152 -4.29 12.50 10.99
N GLN A 153 -3.39 13.44 10.67
CA GLN A 153 -2.21 13.23 9.85
C GLN A 153 -1.29 12.13 10.39
N ILE A 154 -1.22 11.93 11.71
CA ILE A 154 -0.38 10.90 12.31
C ILE A 154 -0.96 9.50 12.04
N ALA A 155 -2.28 9.34 12.23
CA ALA A 155 -2.97 8.09 11.89
C ALA A 155 -2.82 7.75 10.40
N VAL A 156 -3.00 8.74 9.52
CA VAL A 156 -2.77 8.58 8.06
C VAL A 156 -1.32 8.19 7.78
N PHE A 157 -0.35 8.84 8.44
CA PHE A 157 1.07 8.54 8.24
C PHE A 157 1.43 7.11 8.63
N TYR A 158 0.98 6.62 9.79
CA TYR A 158 1.23 5.24 10.20
C TYR A 158 0.57 4.23 9.27
N ALA A 159 -0.70 4.44 8.93
CA ALA A 159 -1.41 3.58 8.00
C ALA A 159 -0.71 3.50 6.63
N LEU A 160 -0.26 4.63 6.09
CA LEU A 160 0.51 4.68 4.85
C LEU A 160 1.86 3.98 4.98
N ALA A 161 2.61 4.23 6.06
CA ALA A 161 3.93 3.64 6.27
C ALA A 161 3.88 2.11 6.35
N ILE A 162 2.95 1.57 7.15
CA ILE A 162 2.76 0.13 7.30
C ILE A 162 2.29 -0.50 5.98
N SER A 163 1.29 0.10 5.33
CA SER A 163 0.77 -0.40 4.05
C SER A 163 1.84 -0.39 2.95
N TYR A 164 2.64 0.68 2.89
CA TYR A 164 3.74 0.79 1.94
C TYR A 164 4.81 -0.28 2.20
N ALA A 165 5.19 -0.50 3.46
CA ALA A 165 6.12 -1.56 3.83
C ALA A 165 5.60 -2.94 3.42
N VAL A 166 4.31 -3.21 3.64
CA VAL A 166 3.67 -4.46 3.19
C VAL A 166 3.73 -4.59 1.67
N VAL A 167 3.39 -3.54 0.91
CA VAL A 167 3.46 -3.58 -0.57
C VAL A 167 4.87 -3.89 -1.06
N ILE A 168 5.88 -3.23 -0.49
CA ILE A 168 7.28 -3.41 -0.90
C ILE A 168 7.80 -4.80 -0.53
N LEU A 169 7.56 -5.25 0.69
CA LEU A 169 8.04 -6.56 1.16
C LEU A 169 7.27 -7.70 0.49
N HIS A 170 5.94 -7.65 0.50
CA HIS A 170 5.13 -8.66 -0.15
C HIS A 170 5.40 -8.69 -1.66
N GLY A 171 5.33 -7.54 -2.33
CA GLY A 171 5.50 -7.47 -3.78
C GLY A 171 6.91 -7.78 -4.27
N GLY A 172 7.96 -7.44 -3.50
CA GLY A 172 9.35 -7.65 -3.90
C GLY A 172 9.80 -9.11 -3.73
N PHE A 173 9.27 -9.81 -2.73
CA PHE A 173 9.65 -11.18 -2.42
C PHE A 173 8.72 -12.22 -3.06
N ARG A 174 7.49 -11.85 -3.43
CA ARG A 174 6.54 -12.76 -4.09
C ARG A 174 6.97 -13.04 -5.54
N ASN A 175 7.11 -14.32 -5.87
CA ASN A 175 7.53 -14.81 -7.18
C ASN A 175 6.43 -14.60 -8.24
N LEU A 176 6.83 -14.29 -9.48
CA LEU A 176 5.90 -14.10 -10.60
C LEU A 176 5.44 -15.41 -11.25
N SER A 177 6.37 -16.37 -11.39
CA SER A 177 6.24 -17.56 -12.24
C SER A 177 5.41 -18.71 -11.67
N LEU A 178 5.22 -18.78 -10.35
CA LEU A 178 4.47 -19.88 -9.71
C LEU A 178 2.97 -19.63 -9.61
N SER A 179 2.53 -18.39 -9.81
CA SER A 179 1.11 -18.02 -9.68
C SER A 179 0.34 -18.07 -11.00
N GLU A 180 1.03 -18.24 -12.13
CA GLU A 180 0.41 -18.34 -13.48
C GLU A 180 -0.14 -19.73 -13.78
N LYS A 181 0.30 -20.76 -13.02
CA LYS A 181 -0.21 -22.14 -13.14
C LYS A 181 -1.53 -22.39 -12.39
N GLN A 182 -2.09 -21.38 -11.73
CA GLN A 182 -3.33 -21.49 -10.95
C GLN A 182 -4.44 -20.51 -11.37
N SER A 183 -4.25 -19.76 -12.47
CA SER A 183 -5.35 -19.00 -13.10
C SER A 183 -6.03 -19.83 -14.18
#